data_AF-A0A4P9ZXC3-F1
#
_entry.id   AF-A0A4P9ZXC3-F1
#
_cell.length_a   1.000
_cell.length_b   1.000
_cell.length_c   1.000
_cell.angle_alpha   90.00
_cell.angle_beta   90.00
_cell.angle_gamma   90.00
#
_symmetry.space_group_name_H-M   'P 1'
#
loop_
_entity.id
_entity.type
_entity.pdbx_description
1 polymer ?
#
loop_
_entity_poly.entity_id
_entity_poly.type
_entity_poly.pdbx_seq_one_letter_code
_entity_poly.pdbx_strand_id
1 'polypeptide(L)'
;MVRMDKLEPNQAAFHVPVNVNKLDIRDYLTNLYNVTVMDVRTVIQAGRKRYNPQLRSFEREARIKKAIVTFDTTVQYPPKPNPEDFSAHLRDLSEKFTKLKLEGWRPRFPERNKLFGVTDEKAEAEKKVEAEKSNKA
;
A
#
# COMPACT_ATOMS: atom_id res chain seq x y z
N MET A 1 -3.07 -10.33 14.29
CA MET A 1 -2.50 -11.67 14.06
C MET A 1 -2.22 -11.83 12.57
N VAL A 2 -1.18 -12.57 12.19
CA VAL A 2 -0.71 -12.74 10.80
C VAL A 2 -0.63 -14.23 10.49
N ARG A 3 -1.25 -14.65 9.39
CA ARG A 3 -1.13 -16.02 8.89
C ARG A 3 0.26 -16.25 8.31
N MET A 4 0.93 -17.30 8.78
CA MET A 4 2.22 -17.75 8.29
C MET A 4 2.20 -19.26 8.17
N ASP A 5 2.64 -19.78 7.02
CA ASP A 5 2.57 -21.23 6.73
C ASP A 5 3.67 -22.04 7.41
N LYS A 6 4.75 -21.40 7.88
CA LYS A 6 5.95 -22.04 8.45
C LYS A 6 6.03 -21.97 9.99
N LEU A 7 4.90 -21.76 10.66
CA LEU A 7 4.84 -21.72 12.13
C LEU A 7 4.34 -23.07 12.66
N GLU A 8 4.82 -23.43 13.84
CA GLU A 8 4.28 -24.56 14.59
C GLU A 8 2.80 -24.31 14.95
N PRO A 9 2.00 -25.37 15.12
CA PRO A 9 0.57 -25.23 15.37
C PRO A 9 0.23 -24.50 16.67
N ASN A 10 1.14 -24.47 17.65
CA ASN A 10 1.00 -23.73 18.90
C ASN A 10 1.56 -22.29 18.83
N GLN A 11 2.05 -21.86 17.67
CA GLN A 11 2.64 -20.53 17.49
C GLN A 11 1.73 -19.62 16.65
N ALA A 12 1.68 -18.34 17.03
CA ALA A 12 1.09 -17.32 16.18
C ALA A 12 2.01 -16.10 16.02
N ALA A 13 1.91 -15.46 14.85
CA ALA A 13 2.63 -14.23 14.55
C ALA A 13 1.72 -12.99 14.70
N PHE A 14 2.28 -11.91 15.22
CA PHE A 14 1.62 -10.62 15.39
C PHE A 14 2.47 -9.48 14.82
N HIS A 15 1.80 -8.50 14.22
CA HIS A 15 2.37 -7.18 14.04
C HIS A 15 2.16 -6.39 15.32
N VAL A 16 3.25 -5.87 15.86
CA VAL A 16 3.26 -5.14 17.13
C VAL A 16 3.96 -3.80 16.90
N PRO A 17 3.57 -2.72 17.61
CA PRO A 17 4.31 -1.47 17.55
C PRO A 17 5.79 -1.64 17.95
N VAL A 18 6.66 -0.81 17.38
CA VAL A 18 8.12 -0.92 17.59
C VAL A 18 8.53 -0.64 19.04
N ASN A 19 7.70 0.09 19.79
CA ASN A 19 8.02 0.51 21.16
C ASN A 19 7.64 -0.55 22.22
N VAL A 20 6.82 -1.54 21.87
CA VAL A 20 6.29 -2.52 22.83
C VAL A 20 7.33 -3.60 23.14
N ASN A 21 7.52 -3.93 24.42
CA ASN A 21 8.46 -4.93 24.88
C ASN A 21 7.86 -6.36 24.89
N LYS A 22 8.70 -7.38 25.07
CA LYS A 22 8.27 -8.78 25.19
C LYS A 22 7.37 -9.03 26.40
N LEU A 23 7.69 -8.39 27.53
CA LEU A 23 6.91 -8.50 28.77
C LEU A 23 5.51 -7.93 28.56
N ASP A 24 5.42 -6.72 27.99
CA ASP A 24 4.15 -6.07 27.66
C ASP A 24 3.29 -6.94 26.73
N ILE A 25 3.88 -7.61 25.73
CA ILE A 25 3.12 -8.50 24.83
C ILE A 25 2.53 -9.68 25.60
N ARG A 26 3.32 -10.28 26.49
CA ARG A 26 2.87 -11.40 27.32
C ARG A 26 1.73 -10.96 28.23
N ASP A 27 1.92 -9.88 28.98
CA ASP A 27 0.94 -9.36 29.92
C ASP A 27 -0.33 -8.91 29.21
N TYR A 28 -0.20 -8.29 28.03
CA TYR A 28 -1.35 -7.89 27.21
C TYR A 28 -2.18 -9.08 26.75
N LEU A 29 -1.54 -10.15 26.26
CA LEU A 29 -2.25 -11.35 25.81
C LEU A 29 -2.88 -12.13 26.98
N THR A 30 -2.19 -12.20 28.12
CA THR A 30 -2.71 -12.89 29.30
C THR A 30 -3.83 -12.11 29.97
N ASN A 31 -3.72 -10.78 30.13
CA ASN A 31 -4.72 -10.00 30.85
C ASN A 31 -5.92 -9.61 29.98
N LEU A 32 -5.71 -9.26 28.72
CA LEU A 32 -6.80 -8.78 27.85
C LEU A 32 -7.53 -9.93 27.16
N TYR A 33 -6.80 -10.96 26.74
CA TYR A 33 -7.37 -12.09 25.98
C TYR A 33 -7.44 -13.39 26.78
N ASN A 34 -7.00 -13.40 28.04
CA ASN A 34 -7.00 -14.59 28.91
C ASN A 34 -6.26 -15.79 28.29
N VAL A 35 -5.16 -15.53 27.56
CA VAL A 35 -4.38 -16.58 26.91
C VAL A 35 -3.10 -16.88 27.69
N THR A 36 -2.82 -18.16 27.90
CA THR A 36 -1.57 -18.64 28.50
C THR A 36 -0.44 -18.62 27.47
N VAL A 37 0.55 -17.76 27.71
CA VAL A 37 1.72 -17.59 26.83
C VAL A 37 2.96 -18.20 27.48
N MET A 38 3.64 -19.09 26.75
CA MET A 38 4.87 -19.75 27.18
C MET A 38 6.12 -18.92 26.86
N ASP A 39 6.25 -18.48 25.60
CA ASP A 39 7.42 -17.74 25.11
C ASP A 39 7.00 -16.67 24.09
N VAL A 40 7.74 -15.56 24.06
CA VAL A 40 7.55 -14.45 23.13
C VAL A 40 8.88 -14.11 22.45
N ARG A 41 8.94 -14.31 21.14
CA ARG A 41 10.09 -13.98 20.29
C ARG A 41 9.76 -12.79 19.43
N THR A 42 10.61 -11.77 19.43
CA THR A 42 10.37 -10.54 18.67
C THR A 42 11.51 -10.25 17.71
N VAL A 43 11.18 -9.83 16.49
CA VAL A 43 12.15 -9.38 15.48
C VAL A 43 11.66 -8.06 14.90
N ILE A 44 12.54 -7.06 14.84
CA ILE A 44 12.26 -5.79 14.15
C ILE A 44 12.71 -5.94 12.70
N GLN A 45 11.77 -5.85 11.76
CA GLN A 45 12.08 -5.89 10.35
C GLN A 45 12.37 -4.47 9.83
N ALA A 46 13.47 -4.35 9.09
CA ALA A 46 13.81 -3.10 8.42
C ALA A 46 12.82 -2.81 7.28
N GLY A 47 12.37 -1.56 7.19
CA GLY A 47 11.55 -1.11 6.07
C GLY A 47 12.33 -1.10 4.76
N ARG A 48 11.62 -1.40 3.67
CA ARG A 48 12.19 -1.42 2.32
C ARG A 48 12.47 0.02 1.87
N LYS A 49 13.55 0.20 1.12
CA LYS A 49 13.88 1.48 0.49
C LYS A 49 13.03 1.61 -0.78
N ARG A 50 12.24 2.68 -0.89
CA ARG A 50 11.38 2.96 -2.03
C ARG A 50 11.77 4.31 -2.63
N TYR A 51 11.87 4.38 -3.95
CA TYR A 51 12.07 5.65 -4.64
C TYR A 51 10.74 6.41 -4.72
N ASN A 52 10.72 7.65 -4.25
CA ASN A 52 9.59 8.55 -4.39
C ASN A 52 9.83 9.46 -5.61
N PRO A 53 9.10 9.26 -6.72
CA PRO A 53 9.32 10.06 -7.94
C PRO A 53 8.92 11.52 -7.77
N GLN A 54 8.01 11.84 -6.84
CA GLN A 54 7.55 13.20 -6.61
C GLN A 54 8.62 14.06 -5.92
N LEU A 55 9.33 13.47 -4.95
CA LEU A 55 10.38 14.14 -4.18
C LEU A 55 11.79 13.87 -4.73
N ARG A 56 11.91 13.06 -5.79
CA ARG A 56 13.17 12.60 -6.39
C ARG A 56 14.15 12.05 -5.35
N SER A 57 13.63 11.41 -4.31
CA SER A 57 14.39 10.95 -3.15
C SER A 57 14.06 9.50 -2.84
N PHE A 58 14.95 8.86 -2.07
CA PHE A 58 14.68 7.52 -1.55
C PHE A 58 14.14 7.63 -0.13
N GLU A 59 12.94 7.10 0.07
CA GLU A 59 12.31 6.97 1.37
C GLU A 59 12.45 5.53 1.86
N ARG A 60 12.25 5.34 3.17
CA ARG A 60 12.17 4.00 3.77
C ARG A 60 10.81 3.82 4.39
N GLU A 61 10.23 2.64 4.15
CA GLU A 61 9.00 2.24 4.84
C GLU A 61 9.24 2.18 6.35
N ALA A 62 8.16 2.33 7.12
CA ALA A 62 8.23 2.20 8.57
C ALA A 62 8.73 0.80 8.97
N ARG A 63 9.55 0.75 10.02
CA ARG A 63 9.97 -0.52 10.61
C ARG A 63 8.78 -1.20 11.27
N ILE A 64 8.68 -2.51 11.10
CA ILE A 64 7.59 -3.31 11.65
C ILE A 64 8.19 -4.31 12.63
N LYS A 65 7.71 -4.33 13.87
CA LYS A 65 8.06 -5.37 14.83
C LYS A 65 7.10 -6.55 14.65
N LYS A 66 7.68 -7.74 14.46
CA LYS A 66 6.95 -9.00 14.42
C LYS A 66 7.20 -9.75 15.72
N ALA A 67 6.14 -10.21 16.34
CA ALA A 67 6.19 -11.07 17.52
C ALA A 67 5.67 -12.46 17.16
N ILE A 68 6.43 -13.50 17.46
CA ILE A 68 6.01 -14.90 17.40
C ILE A 68 5.78 -15.31 18.85
N VAL A 69 4.57 -15.74 19.15
CA VAL A 69 4.12 -16.10 20.48
C VAL A 69 3.85 -17.60 20.49
N THR A 70 4.41 -18.31 21.47
CA THR A 70 4.15 -19.73 21.69
C THR A 70 3.11 -19.86 22.80
N PHE A 71 2.00 -20.51 22.48
CA PHE A 71 0.91 -20.78 23.40
C PHE A 71 1.00 -22.20 23.95
N ASP A 72 0.27 -22.44 25.03
CA ASP A 72 0.04 -23.79 25.56
C ASP A 72 -0.92 -24.60 24.66
N THR A 73 -1.85 -23.91 24.00
CA THR A 73 -2.86 -24.50 23.12
C THR A 73 -2.55 -24.33 21.64
N THR A 74 -3.16 -25.18 20.80
CA THR A 74 -3.04 -25.13 19.35
C THR A 74 -3.89 -24.00 18.75
N VAL A 75 -3.31 -23.23 17.82
CA VAL A 75 -3.96 -22.15 17.07
C VAL A 75 -4.20 -22.60 15.64
N GLN A 76 -5.45 -23.01 15.34
CA GLN A 76 -5.86 -23.34 13.98
C GLN A 76 -6.62 -22.18 13.35
N TYR A 77 -6.15 -21.70 12.20
CA TYR A 77 -6.86 -20.69 11.43
C TYR A 77 -8.04 -21.32 10.66
N PRO A 78 -9.16 -20.60 10.50
CA PRO A 78 -10.23 -21.08 9.62
C PRO A 78 -9.71 -21.18 8.18
N PRO A 79 -10.24 -22.11 7.38
CA PRO A 79 -9.85 -22.25 5.98
C PRO A 79 -10.04 -20.92 5.23
N LYS A 80 -9.25 -20.71 4.18
CA LYS A 80 -9.42 -19.51 3.35
C LYS A 80 -10.83 -19.57 2.75
N PRO A 81 -11.57 -18.44 2.78
CA PRO A 81 -12.88 -18.41 2.16
C PRO A 81 -12.76 -18.63 0.65
N ASN A 82 -13.81 -19.21 0.05
CA ASN A 82 -13.91 -19.33 -1.40
C ASN A 82 -13.96 -17.91 -2.02
N PRO A 83 -13.08 -17.57 -2.98
CA PRO A 83 -13.02 -16.23 -3.54
C PRO A 83 -14.31 -15.76 -4.23
N GLU A 84 -15.10 -16.69 -4.77
CA GLU A 84 -16.35 -16.40 -5.50
C GLU A 84 -17.44 -15.86 -4.57
N ASP A 85 -17.56 -16.43 -3.36
CA ASP A 85 -18.64 -16.10 -2.41
C ASP A 85 -18.48 -14.73 -1.75
N PHE A 86 -17.24 -14.28 -1.50
CA PHE A 86 -16.97 -13.07 -0.70
C PHE A 86 -16.58 -11.83 -1.51
N SER A 87 -16.07 -12.00 -2.73
CA SER A 87 -15.29 -10.92 -3.36
C SER A 87 -15.24 -10.92 -4.89
N ALA A 88 -16.21 -11.55 -5.57
CA ALA A 88 -16.24 -11.59 -7.03
C ALA A 88 -16.00 -10.20 -7.68
N HIS A 89 -16.71 -9.17 -7.20
CA HIS A 89 -16.57 -7.80 -7.74
C HIS A 89 -15.20 -7.14 -7.47
N LEU A 90 -14.58 -7.37 -6.29
CA LEU A 90 -13.26 -6.81 -5.97
C LEU A 90 -12.14 -7.49 -6.76
N ARG A 91 -12.31 -8.79 -7.02
CA ARG A 91 -11.38 -9.59 -7.81
C ARG A 91 -11.34 -9.10 -9.26
N ASP A 92 -12.50 -8.90 -9.88
CA ASP A 92 -12.63 -8.38 -11.25
C ASP A 92 -11.86 -7.06 -11.44
N LEU A 93 -11.99 -6.14 -10.49
CA LEU A 93 -11.27 -4.87 -10.54
C LEU A 93 -9.76 -5.09 -10.44
N SER A 94 -9.31 -5.93 -9.50
CA SER A 94 -7.88 -6.22 -9.33
C SER A 94 -7.26 -6.86 -10.58
N GLU A 95 -7.99 -7.78 -11.22
CA GLU A 95 -7.58 -8.50 -12.44
C GLU A 95 -7.56 -7.57 -13.66
N LYS A 96 -8.54 -6.66 -13.77
CA LYS A 96 -8.52 -5.60 -14.77
C LYS A 96 -7.30 -4.69 -14.59
N PHE A 97 -6.99 -4.26 -13.36
CA PHE A 97 -5.84 -3.39 -13.10
C PHE A 97 -4.50 -4.09 -13.32
N THR A 98 -4.35 -5.37 -13.00
CA THR A 98 -3.13 -6.13 -13.30
C THR A 98 -2.98 -6.34 -14.81
N LYS A 99 -4.07 -6.66 -15.52
CA LYS A 99 -4.06 -6.77 -16.98
C LYS A 99 -3.65 -5.47 -17.66
N LEU A 100 -4.23 -4.34 -17.26
CA LEU A 100 -3.85 -3.01 -17.78
C LEU A 100 -2.37 -2.68 -17.53
N LYS A 101 -1.83 -3.05 -16.36
CA LYS A 101 -0.40 -2.88 -16.06
C LYS A 101 0.50 -3.77 -16.92
N LEU A 102 0.09 -5.02 -17.14
CA LEU A 102 0.82 -5.99 -17.98
C LEU A 102 0.81 -5.58 -19.46
N GLU A 103 -0.33 -5.08 -19.95
CA GLU A 103 -0.49 -4.50 -21.30
C GLU A 103 0.25 -3.17 -21.47
N GLY A 104 0.90 -2.65 -20.42
CA GLY A 104 1.71 -1.45 -20.48
C GLY A 104 0.90 -0.16 -20.56
N TRP A 105 -0.40 -0.21 -20.27
CA TRP A 105 -1.25 0.97 -20.23
C TRP A 105 -0.77 1.92 -19.12
N ARG A 106 -0.22 3.06 -19.52
CA ARG A 106 0.14 4.18 -18.64
C ARG A 106 -0.88 5.30 -18.87
N PRO A 107 -1.46 5.91 -17.83
CA PRO A 107 -2.26 7.12 -18.04
C PRO A 107 -1.37 8.15 -18.74
N ARG A 108 -1.67 8.45 -20.00
CA ARG A 108 -1.09 9.61 -20.67
C ARG A 108 -1.75 10.82 -20.03
N PHE A 109 -1.08 11.45 -19.06
CA PHE A 109 -1.49 12.77 -18.62
C PHE A 109 -1.53 13.65 -19.87
N PRO A 110 -2.67 14.25 -20.25
CA PRO A 110 -2.67 15.25 -21.31
C PRO A 110 -1.63 16.30 -20.93
N GLU A 111 -0.86 16.77 -21.91
CA GLU A 111 0.13 17.82 -21.69
C GLU A 111 -0.50 18.95 -20.89
N ARG A 112 0.20 19.40 -19.85
CA ARG A 112 -0.29 20.43 -18.91
C ARG A 112 -0.83 21.66 -19.65
N ASN A 113 -0.28 21.97 -20.82
CA ASN A 113 -0.70 23.08 -21.69
C ASN A 113 -2.14 22.93 -22.23
N LYS A 114 -2.65 21.71 -22.42
CA LYS A 114 -4.04 21.45 -22.88
C LYS A 114 -5.08 21.64 -21.78
N LEU A 115 -4.67 21.55 -20.51
CA LEU A 115 -5.57 21.77 -19.36
C LEU A 115 -5.80 23.25 -19.05
N PHE A 116 -4.86 24.12 -19.45
CA PHE A 116 -4.90 25.55 -19.13
C PHE A 116 -5.27 26.46 -20.32
N GLY A 117 -5.69 25.93 -21.47
CA GLY A 117 -6.19 26.74 -22.60
C GLY A 117 -5.20 27.74 -23.23
N VAL A 118 -3.94 27.76 -22.78
CA VAL A 118 -2.96 28.82 -23.09
C VAL A 118 -2.56 28.86 -24.58
N THR A 119 -2.82 27.78 -25.33
CA THR A 119 -2.47 27.69 -26.75
C THR A 119 -3.41 28.49 -27.65
N ASP A 120 -4.67 28.62 -27.28
CA ASP A 120 -5.69 29.21 -28.14
C ASP A 120 -5.69 30.75 -28.01
N GLU A 121 -5.47 31.27 -26.80
CA GLU A 121 -5.40 32.71 -26.53
C GLU A 121 -4.21 33.39 -27.23
N LYS A 122 -3.04 32.73 -27.29
CA LYS A 122 -1.86 33.27 -28.00
C LYS A 122 -2.06 33.28 -29.51
N ALA A 123 -2.64 32.22 -30.07
CA ALA A 123 -2.92 32.13 -31.50
C ALA A 123 -4.01 33.13 -31.94
N GLU A 124 -5.02 33.39 -31.10
CA GLU A 124 -6.02 34.44 -31.35
C GLU A 124 -5.43 35.84 -31.23
N ALA A 125 -4.54 36.09 -30.25
CA ALA A 125 -3.86 37.37 -30.09
C ALA A 125 -2.96 37.68 -31.30
N GLU A 126 -2.19 36.69 -31.78
CA GLU A 126 -1.34 36.84 -32.96
C GLU A 126 -2.16 37.13 -34.23
N LYS A 127 -3.28 36.42 -34.44
CA LYS A 127 -4.21 36.68 -35.55
C LYS A 127 -4.84 38.08 -35.49
N LYS A 128 -5.17 38.59 -34.30
CA LYS A 128 -5.70 39.95 -34.12
C LYS A 128 -4.64 41.00 -34.45
N VAL A 129 -3.40 40.79 -34.02
CA VAL A 129 -2.27 41.68 -34.32
C VAL A 129 -1.95 41.68 -35.82
N GLU A 130 -2.03 40.54 -36.51
CA GLU A 130 -1.87 40.47 -37.96
C GLU A 130 -3.00 41.17 -38.72
N ALA A 131 -4.25 41.00 -38.29
CA ALA A 131 -5.41 41.66 -38.90
C ALA A 131 -5.40 43.19 -38.70
N GLU A 132 -4.92 43.69 -37.56
CA GLU A 132 -4.74 45.13 -37.34
C GLU A 132 -3.60 45.73 -38.19
N LYS A 133 -2.54 44.95 -38.46
CA LYS A 133 -1.44 45.38 -39.33
C LYS A 133 -1.86 45.43 -40.80
N SER A 134 -2.71 44.51 -41.26
CA SER A 134 -3.19 44.51 -42.65
C SER A 134 -4.21 45.61 -42.95
N ASN A 135 -4.93 46.11 -41.93
CA ASN A 135 -5.93 47.18 -42.08
C ASN A 135 -5.34 48.61 -42.01
N LYS A 136 -4.03 48.74 -41.76
CA LYS A 136 -3.34 50.02 -41.56
C LYS A 136 -2.35 50.37 -42.70
N ALA A 137 -2.38 49.63 -43.80
CA ALA A 137 -1.68 49.89 -45.04
C ALA A 137 -2.68 50.26 -46.14
#